data_AF-A0A023FN48-F1
#
_entry.id   AF-A0A023FN48-F1
#
_cell.length_a   1.000
_cell.length_b   1.000
_cell.length_c   1.000
_cell.angle_alpha   90.00
_cell.angle_beta   90.00
_cell.angle_gamma   90.00
#
_symmetry.space_group_name_H-M   'P 1'
#
loop_
_entity.id
_entity.type
_entity.pdbx_description
1 polymer ?
#
loop_
_entity_poly.entity_id
_entity_poly.type
_entity_poly.pdbx_seq_one_letter_code
_entity_poly.pdbx_strand_id
1 'polypeptide(L)'
;MLFPRCSFPAAGGRGDPLGGGGGGGTSAMLQQQQPQLGPGMADKTLGMTSAISTAPPKASDLQRTKELEETLRQFGLFESEQELAHRMDVLSKINQLVKKWIYEVSVKKNMPASVAENVGGKIYTFGSYRLGVHTKGADIDTLCVAPRHIERSDFFSSFVELLRQQEEVKDLRAVEEAFVPVIKMTFDGIELDMLFARLALKDIPEDQDLRDVNILKNLDHKCVRSLNGCRVTDEILHLVPNRETFRLSLRAIKLWAKRHGVYSNVLGYLGGVSWAMLVARTCQLYPNAAAATLVHKFFLVFSQWPWPKPVLLKQPDESRLGFPVWDPRVNVADRFHLMPIITPAYPQQNSTFNVSVSTLTIMRQEFKQGLAITDEIMLRRSDWMKLFEPPNFFGKYKHFIVLVASTLSKEHHLEWYGLVESKIRILISNLERHPYIALAHVNPESFLPCEPDGDKLQSMWFIGLQFNKTEHVNVDLTYDTRSFVDTVKRQATAINILKQDMEVDIKYVRRRELVKYLPQPVLNRSKKKGNKSNATPNSTPQHSPGATATAGKKALSSSRSDSALLGLVGDGLSGSTTEALLTSDDSCSGPAVMLLVSDSPQTASNASASQHKRKLDPESGMDNAVSGG
;
A
#
# COMPACT_ATOMS: atom_id res chain seq x y z
N MET A 1 -4.70 5.62 -32.60
CA MET A 1 -6.16 5.82 -32.65
C MET A 1 -6.84 4.46 -32.76
N LEU A 2 -8.05 4.36 -32.17
CA LEU A 2 -9.05 3.28 -32.25
C LEU A 2 -9.04 2.24 -31.10
N PHE A 3 -9.84 2.56 -30.09
CA PHE A 3 -10.67 1.60 -29.34
C PHE A 3 -11.74 1.01 -30.28
N PRO A 4 -12.09 -0.28 -30.20
CA PRO A 4 -13.29 -0.78 -30.86
C PRO A 4 -14.53 -0.51 -29.99
N ARG A 5 -15.45 0.26 -30.57
CA ARG A 5 -16.84 0.38 -30.12
C ARG A 5 -17.56 -0.96 -30.32
N CYS A 6 -18.35 -1.37 -29.33
CA CYS A 6 -19.31 -2.46 -29.45
C CYS A 6 -20.43 -2.06 -30.44
N SER A 7 -20.76 -2.95 -31.39
CA SER A 7 -21.89 -2.83 -32.31
C SER A 7 -22.82 -4.03 -32.11
N PHE A 8 -24.10 -3.74 -31.88
CA PHE A 8 -25.19 -4.72 -31.85
C PHE A 8 -25.53 -5.20 -33.29
N PRO A 9 -25.96 -6.46 -33.49
CA PRO A 9 -26.31 -6.95 -34.82
C PRO A 9 -27.73 -6.53 -35.21
N ALA A 10 -27.86 -5.98 -36.42
CA ALA A 10 -29.12 -5.79 -37.12
C ALA A 10 -29.51 -7.08 -37.85
N ALA A 11 -30.74 -7.53 -37.65
CA ALA A 11 -31.36 -8.58 -38.45
C ALA A 11 -32.13 -7.93 -39.62
N GLY A 12 -31.81 -8.35 -40.84
CA GLY A 12 -32.56 -8.02 -42.05
C GLY A 12 -33.11 -9.31 -42.68
N GLY A 13 -34.41 -9.33 -42.95
CA GLY A 13 -35.08 -10.37 -43.74
C GLY A 13 -36.40 -9.82 -44.26
N ARG A 14 -36.46 -9.56 -45.58
CA ARG A 14 -37.64 -9.07 -46.31
C ARG A 14 -38.64 -10.20 -46.58
N GLY A 15 -39.93 -9.85 -46.65
CA GLY A 15 -40.98 -10.69 -47.24
C GLY A 15 -42.39 -10.14 -47.01
N ASP A 16 -42.82 -9.21 -47.87
CA ASP A 16 -44.23 -8.90 -48.18
C ASP A 16 -44.84 -10.07 -49.03
N PRO A 17 -46.19 -10.23 -49.26
CA PRO A 17 -47.11 -9.09 -49.51
C PRO A 17 -48.65 -9.27 -49.29
N LEU A 18 -49.37 -8.16 -49.56
CA LEU A 18 -50.76 -7.99 -50.11
C LEU A 18 -52.03 -7.90 -49.21
N GLY A 19 -52.78 -6.79 -49.48
CA GLY A 19 -54.23 -6.60 -49.32
C GLY A 19 -54.62 -5.67 -48.14
N GLY A 20 -55.34 -4.55 -48.24
CA GLY A 20 -56.16 -3.92 -49.27
C GLY A 20 -57.43 -3.33 -48.61
N GLY A 21 -57.65 -2.01 -48.71
CA GLY A 21 -59.01 -1.41 -48.59
C GLY A 21 -59.36 -0.55 -47.36
N GLY A 22 -59.30 0.79 -47.54
CA GLY A 22 -60.44 1.72 -47.39
C GLY A 22 -61.07 2.06 -46.02
N GLY A 23 -61.04 3.35 -45.66
CA GLY A 23 -62.26 4.07 -45.25
C GLY A 23 -62.40 4.59 -43.80
N GLY A 24 -62.09 5.88 -43.62
CA GLY A 24 -62.81 6.90 -42.82
C GLY A 24 -63.42 6.60 -41.44
N GLY A 25 -63.06 7.41 -40.43
CA GLY A 25 -63.87 7.54 -39.20
C GLY A 25 -63.16 8.23 -38.04
N THR A 26 -63.65 9.41 -37.67
CA THR A 26 -63.22 10.35 -36.62
C THR A 26 -63.10 9.80 -35.19
N SER A 27 -62.03 10.24 -34.50
CA SER A 27 -61.95 10.77 -33.12
C SER A 27 -62.55 9.98 -31.93
N ALA A 28 -61.69 9.40 -31.09
CA ALA A 28 -61.87 9.33 -29.63
C ALA A 28 -60.52 9.09 -28.93
N MET A 29 -60.24 9.90 -27.91
CA MET A 29 -59.06 9.83 -27.05
C MET A 29 -58.92 8.47 -26.35
N LEU A 30 -57.73 7.87 -26.41
CA LEU A 30 -57.29 6.78 -25.53
C LEU A 30 -55.91 7.13 -24.95
N GLN A 31 -55.89 7.37 -23.64
CA GLN A 31 -54.68 7.46 -22.83
C GLN A 31 -53.88 6.16 -22.95
N GLN A 32 -52.68 6.23 -23.51
CA GLN A 32 -51.70 5.15 -23.41
C GLN A 32 -50.97 5.28 -22.07
N GLN A 33 -51.27 4.33 -21.19
CA GLN A 33 -50.50 4.03 -19.99
C GLN A 33 -49.08 3.62 -20.39
N GLN A 34 -48.09 4.34 -19.86
CA GLN A 34 -46.70 3.91 -19.87
C GLN A 34 -46.55 2.59 -19.08
N PRO A 35 -45.73 1.64 -19.55
CA PRO A 35 -45.46 0.42 -18.81
C PRO A 35 -44.72 0.76 -17.50
N GLN A 36 -45.36 0.42 -16.39
CA GLN A 36 -44.76 0.49 -15.06
C GLN A 36 -43.54 -0.46 -15.01
N LEU A 37 -42.36 0.11 -14.79
CA LEU A 37 -41.19 -0.63 -14.36
C LEU A 37 -41.46 -1.20 -12.96
N GLY A 38 -41.50 -2.53 -12.86
CA GLY A 38 -41.70 -3.23 -11.59
C GLY A 38 -40.58 -2.94 -10.58
N PRO A 39 -40.87 -3.00 -9.27
CA PRO A 39 -39.87 -2.78 -8.23
C PRO A 39 -39.04 -4.06 -8.03
N GLY A 40 -37.74 -4.02 -8.33
CA GLY A 40 -36.92 -5.22 -8.15
C GLY A 40 -35.49 -5.20 -8.70
N MET A 41 -34.74 -4.10 -8.56
CA MET A 41 -33.28 -4.22 -8.43
C MET A 41 -32.94 -3.92 -6.98
N ALA A 42 -32.66 -4.96 -6.20
CA ALA A 42 -32.10 -4.80 -4.87
C ALA A 42 -30.85 -3.93 -4.99
N ASP A 43 -30.87 -2.77 -4.34
CA ASP A 43 -29.75 -1.83 -4.28
C ASP A 43 -28.52 -2.59 -3.78
N LYS A 44 -27.58 -2.89 -4.68
CA LYS A 44 -26.47 -3.79 -4.37
C LYS A 44 -25.51 -3.05 -3.44
N THR A 45 -25.67 -3.25 -2.13
CA THR A 45 -24.78 -2.68 -1.11
C THR A 45 -23.34 -3.05 -1.42
N LEU A 46 -22.52 -2.05 -1.75
CA LEU A 46 -21.08 -2.21 -1.89
C LEU A 46 -20.43 -2.09 -0.51
N GLY A 47 -19.72 -3.12 -0.08
CA GLY A 47 -19.02 -3.16 1.20
C GLY A 47 -19.72 -3.97 2.28
N MET A 48 -19.21 -3.84 3.50
CA MET A 48 -19.69 -4.60 4.68
C MET A 48 -20.94 -4.03 5.34
N THR A 49 -21.27 -2.77 5.04
CA THR A 49 -22.34 -2.01 5.70
C THR A 49 -23.04 -1.17 4.64
N SER A 50 -24.26 -0.73 4.94
CA SER A 50 -24.96 0.29 4.15
C SER A 50 -24.13 1.58 4.06
N ALA A 51 -24.38 2.36 3.00
CA ALA A 51 -23.80 3.68 2.84
C ALA A 51 -24.23 4.61 3.98
N ILE A 52 -23.34 5.52 4.42
CA ILE A 52 -23.67 6.55 5.41
C ILE A 52 -24.54 7.63 4.76
N SER A 53 -24.25 7.97 3.50
CA SER A 53 -25.03 8.93 2.73
C SER A 53 -24.97 8.62 1.25
N THR A 54 -26.13 8.62 0.59
CA THR A 54 -26.28 8.50 -0.86
C THR A 54 -26.52 9.86 -1.53
N ALA A 55 -26.32 10.97 -0.80
CA ALA A 55 -26.57 12.31 -1.33
C ALA A 55 -25.66 12.62 -2.53
N PRO A 56 -26.21 13.15 -3.64
CA PRO A 56 -25.40 13.61 -4.77
C PRO A 56 -24.61 14.88 -4.41
N PRO A 57 -23.55 15.21 -5.16
CA PRO A 57 -22.72 16.38 -4.87
C PRO A 57 -23.47 17.66 -5.20
N LYS A 58 -23.27 18.70 -4.38
CA LYS A 58 -23.75 20.05 -4.67
C LYS A 58 -22.83 20.74 -5.68
N ALA A 59 -23.30 21.82 -6.29
CA ALA A 59 -22.47 22.63 -7.20
C ALA A 59 -21.18 23.14 -6.52
N SER A 60 -21.23 23.44 -5.21
CA SER A 60 -20.05 23.79 -4.42
C SER A 60 -19.02 22.66 -4.35
N ASP A 61 -19.46 21.41 -4.22
CA ASP A 61 -18.59 20.23 -4.09
C ASP A 61 -17.88 19.92 -5.41
N LEU A 62 -18.62 20.09 -6.52
CA LEU A 62 -18.06 19.98 -7.87
C LEU A 62 -17.02 21.06 -8.13
N GLN A 63 -17.28 22.30 -7.71
CA GLN A 63 -16.30 23.38 -7.81
C GLN A 63 -15.04 23.10 -6.99
N ARG A 64 -15.18 22.65 -5.74
CA ARG A 64 -14.04 22.22 -4.90
C ARG A 64 -13.26 21.06 -5.54
N THR A 65 -13.96 20.16 -6.23
CA THR A 65 -13.34 19.02 -6.93
C THR A 65 -12.49 19.48 -8.12
N LYS A 66 -12.95 20.47 -8.89
CA LYS A 66 -12.15 21.07 -9.97
C LYS A 66 -10.86 21.71 -9.43
N GLU A 67 -10.97 22.48 -8.36
CA GLU A 67 -9.81 23.11 -7.72
C GLU A 67 -8.83 22.08 -7.13
N LEU A 68 -9.34 20.97 -6.60
CA LEU A 68 -8.51 19.85 -6.17
C LEU A 68 -7.73 19.29 -7.36
N GLU A 69 -8.41 19.00 -8.47
CA GLU A 69 -7.79 18.46 -9.67
C GLU A 69 -6.71 19.40 -10.23
N GLU A 70 -7.00 20.70 -10.33
CA GLU A 70 -6.04 21.73 -10.74
C GLU A 70 -4.81 21.74 -9.83
N THR A 71 -5.02 21.66 -8.52
CA THR A 71 -3.92 21.57 -7.55
C THR A 71 -3.08 20.31 -7.77
N LEU A 72 -3.72 19.14 -7.96
CA LEU A 72 -3.01 17.88 -8.22
C LEU A 72 -2.24 17.91 -9.55
N ARG A 73 -2.72 18.64 -10.56
CA ARG A 73 -1.99 18.86 -11.83
C ARG A 73 -0.72 19.69 -11.61
N GLN A 74 -0.75 20.69 -10.73
CA GLN A 74 0.44 21.47 -10.37
C GLN A 74 1.54 20.63 -9.72
N PHE A 75 1.18 19.54 -9.03
CA PHE A 75 2.13 18.57 -8.48
C PHE A 75 2.61 17.50 -9.49
N GLY A 76 2.22 17.58 -10.77
CA GLY A 76 2.67 16.63 -11.79
C GLY A 76 2.15 15.20 -11.60
N LEU A 77 0.96 15.04 -11.00
CA LEU A 77 0.39 13.72 -10.68
C LEU A 77 -0.39 13.06 -11.83
N PHE A 78 -0.41 13.69 -12.99
CA PHE A 78 -1.06 13.19 -14.20
C PHE A 78 -0.02 13.07 -15.29
N GLU A 79 0.07 11.89 -15.89
CA GLU A 79 0.91 11.68 -17.06
C GLU A 79 0.24 12.24 -18.31
N SER A 80 1.08 12.56 -19.30
CA SER A 80 0.63 12.95 -20.63
C SER A 80 0.13 11.73 -21.43
N GLU A 81 -0.72 11.98 -22.42
CA GLU A 81 -1.18 10.93 -23.36
C GLU A 81 0.00 10.24 -24.08
N GLN A 82 1.09 10.96 -24.33
CA GLN A 82 2.30 10.42 -24.95
C GLN A 82 3.02 9.42 -24.03
N GLU A 83 3.17 9.75 -22.75
CA GLU A 83 3.77 8.84 -21.75
C GLU A 83 2.88 7.61 -21.56
N LEU A 84 1.56 7.77 -21.55
CA LEU A 84 0.62 6.64 -21.48
C LEU A 84 0.73 5.72 -22.70
N ALA A 85 0.81 6.27 -23.91
CA ALA A 85 1.03 5.51 -25.14
C ALA A 85 2.36 4.76 -25.10
N HIS A 86 3.44 5.42 -24.67
CA HIS A 86 4.76 4.79 -24.50
C HIS A 86 4.71 3.59 -23.55
N ARG A 87 4.05 3.73 -22.40
CA ARG A 87 3.84 2.61 -21.45
C ARG A 87 3.05 1.46 -22.07
N MET A 88 2.05 1.74 -22.90
CA MET A 88 1.29 0.71 -23.60
C MET A 88 2.14 -0.04 -24.63
N ASP A 89 3.01 0.67 -25.36
CA ASP A 89 3.92 0.07 -26.33
C ASP A 89 4.95 -0.84 -25.64
N VAL A 90 5.53 -0.40 -24.52
CA VAL A 90 6.42 -1.22 -23.68
C VAL A 90 5.71 -2.48 -23.18
N LEU A 91 4.49 -2.37 -22.66
CA LEU A 91 3.72 -3.53 -22.21
C LEU A 91 3.40 -4.49 -23.36
N SER A 92 3.09 -3.97 -24.56
CA SER A 92 2.84 -4.79 -25.75
C SER A 92 4.09 -5.58 -26.15
N LYS A 93 5.26 -4.94 -26.23
CA LYS A 93 6.54 -5.59 -26.54
C LYS A 93 6.87 -6.69 -25.53
N ILE A 94 6.69 -6.40 -24.23
CA ILE A 94 6.98 -7.37 -23.17
C ILE A 94 6.03 -8.56 -23.22
N ASN A 95 4.74 -8.33 -23.50
CA ASN A 95 3.78 -9.42 -23.66
C ASN A 95 4.17 -10.34 -24.84
N GLN A 96 4.71 -9.77 -25.93
CA GLN A 96 5.24 -10.55 -27.05
C GLN A 96 6.48 -11.36 -26.65
N LEU A 97 7.41 -10.77 -25.90
CA LEU A 97 8.58 -11.49 -25.36
C LEU A 97 8.18 -12.65 -24.46
N VAL A 98 7.19 -12.47 -23.58
CA VAL A 98 6.65 -13.53 -22.72
C VAL A 98 6.06 -14.67 -23.55
N LYS A 99 5.25 -14.37 -24.57
CA LYS A 99 4.68 -15.39 -25.46
C LYS A 99 5.74 -16.15 -26.24
N LYS A 100 6.72 -15.43 -26.80
CA LYS A 100 7.87 -16.01 -27.50
C LYS A 100 8.66 -16.94 -26.58
N TRP A 101 9.00 -16.47 -25.39
CA TRP A 101 9.72 -17.25 -24.39
C TRP A 101 8.97 -18.54 -24.00
N ILE A 102 7.68 -18.44 -23.70
CA ILE A 102 6.87 -19.60 -23.33
C ILE A 102 6.81 -20.60 -24.48
N TYR A 103 6.67 -20.15 -25.73
CA TYR A 103 6.74 -21.00 -26.91
C TYR A 103 8.09 -21.74 -27.01
N GLU A 104 9.20 -21.02 -26.91
CA GLU A 104 10.56 -21.59 -27.00
C GLU A 104 10.84 -22.63 -25.91
N VAL A 105 10.45 -22.33 -24.66
CA VAL A 105 10.58 -23.29 -23.55
C VAL A 105 9.67 -24.50 -23.76
N SER A 106 8.46 -24.31 -24.30
CA SER A 106 7.54 -25.41 -24.61
C SER A 106 8.14 -26.38 -25.62
N VAL A 107 8.71 -25.86 -26.71
CA VAL A 107 9.40 -26.67 -27.72
C VAL A 107 10.63 -27.36 -27.12
N LYS A 108 11.43 -26.66 -26.31
CA LYS A 108 12.60 -27.24 -25.62
C LYS A 108 12.21 -28.38 -24.66
N LYS A 109 11.01 -28.35 -24.09
CA LYS A 109 10.43 -29.42 -23.27
C LYS A 109 9.73 -30.51 -24.11
N ASN A 110 10.10 -30.64 -25.38
CA ASN A 110 9.60 -31.63 -26.35
C ASN A 110 8.10 -31.54 -26.66
N MET A 111 7.48 -30.36 -26.47
CA MET A 111 6.12 -30.13 -26.93
C MET A 111 6.12 -29.91 -28.46
N PRO A 112 5.20 -30.55 -29.22
CA PRO A 112 5.08 -30.29 -30.66
C PRO A 112 4.82 -28.81 -30.93
N ALA A 113 5.45 -28.25 -31.97
CA ALA A 113 5.36 -26.83 -32.31
C ALA A 113 3.91 -26.34 -32.47
N SER A 114 3.05 -27.14 -33.10
CA SER A 114 1.62 -26.84 -33.27
C SER A 114 0.84 -26.74 -31.95
N VAL A 115 1.27 -27.46 -30.91
CA VAL A 115 0.69 -27.34 -29.57
C VAL A 115 1.30 -26.15 -28.83
N ALA A 116 2.62 -25.95 -28.96
CA ALA A 116 3.34 -24.83 -28.37
C ALA A 116 2.82 -23.46 -28.82
N GLU A 117 2.36 -23.32 -30.07
CA GLU A 117 1.73 -22.08 -30.57
C GLU A 117 0.46 -21.70 -29.79
N ASN A 118 -0.22 -22.67 -29.18
CA ASN A 118 -1.52 -22.50 -28.55
C ASN A 118 -1.48 -22.50 -27.02
N VAL A 119 -0.30 -22.66 -26.39
CA VAL A 119 -0.21 -22.65 -24.92
C VAL A 119 -0.41 -21.26 -24.31
N GLY A 120 -0.27 -20.21 -25.13
CA GLY A 120 -0.48 -18.82 -24.73
C GLY A 120 0.54 -18.32 -23.73
N GLY A 121 0.06 -17.54 -22.76
CA GLY A 121 0.87 -16.81 -21.79
C GLY A 121 0.63 -15.32 -21.89
N LYS A 122 0.63 -14.64 -20.74
CA LYS A 122 0.16 -13.25 -20.69
C LYS A 122 0.77 -12.48 -19.54
N ILE A 123 1.01 -11.19 -19.76
CA ILE A 123 1.31 -10.25 -18.68
C ILE A 123 0.05 -9.58 -18.16
N TYR A 124 0.00 -9.38 -16.86
CA TYR A 124 -1.03 -8.61 -16.16
C TYR A 124 -0.37 -7.45 -15.43
N THR A 125 -1.00 -6.29 -15.45
CA THR A 125 -0.55 -5.16 -14.63
C THR A 125 -1.31 -5.13 -13.31
N PHE A 126 -0.66 -4.65 -12.26
CA PHE A 126 -1.31 -4.43 -10.98
C PHE A 126 -0.83 -3.11 -10.35
N GLY A 127 -1.16 -2.90 -9.08
CA GLY A 127 -0.63 -1.76 -8.33
C GLY A 127 -1.09 -0.42 -8.88
N SER A 128 -0.24 0.60 -8.74
CA SER A 128 -0.65 1.99 -8.99
C SER A 128 -0.94 2.28 -10.47
N TYR A 129 -0.24 1.59 -11.38
CA TYR A 129 -0.47 1.70 -12.81
C TYR A 129 -1.86 1.19 -13.18
N ARG A 130 -2.19 -0.05 -12.79
CA ARG A 130 -3.49 -0.68 -13.06
C ARG A 130 -4.66 0.06 -12.39
N LEU A 131 -4.47 0.60 -11.19
CA LEU A 131 -5.46 1.44 -10.53
C LEU A 131 -5.71 2.77 -11.28
N GLY A 132 -4.79 3.20 -12.14
CA GLY A 132 -4.87 4.47 -12.87
C GLY A 132 -4.52 5.69 -11.99
N VAL A 133 -3.64 5.50 -11.01
CA VAL A 133 -3.19 6.54 -10.05
C VAL A 133 -1.66 6.61 -9.94
N HIS A 134 -0.96 6.10 -10.94
CA HIS A 134 0.48 6.25 -11.10
C HIS A 134 0.82 7.72 -11.40
N THR A 135 2.04 8.10 -11.06
CA THR A 135 2.60 9.45 -11.30
C THR A 135 3.69 9.35 -12.36
N LYS A 136 4.12 10.50 -12.89
CA LYS A 136 5.27 10.55 -13.81
C LYS A 136 6.49 9.87 -13.18
N GLY A 137 7.15 9.01 -13.96
CA GLY A 137 8.31 8.23 -13.51
C GLY A 137 7.99 7.10 -12.54
N ALA A 138 6.71 6.77 -12.29
CA ALA A 138 6.37 5.58 -11.52
C ALA A 138 6.70 4.30 -12.30
N ASP A 139 7.08 3.28 -11.56
CA ASP A 139 7.26 1.90 -12.03
C ASP A 139 5.94 1.29 -12.52
N ILE A 140 6.06 0.23 -13.34
CA ILE A 140 4.92 -0.64 -13.67
C ILE A 140 5.13 -2.00 -13.03
N ASP A 141 4.23 -2.30 -12.09
CA ASP A 141 4.04 -3.62 -11.51
C ASP A 141 3.39 -4.56 -12.54
N THR A 142 4.12 -5.60 -12.93
CA THR A 142 3.70 -6.61 -13.92
C THR A 142 3.78 -8.03 -13.36
N LEU A 143 2.89 -8.91 -13.83
CA LEU A 143 2.85 -10.32 -13.49
C LEU A 143 2.85 -11.13 -14.79
N CYS A 144 3.89 -11.93 -14.99
CA CYS A 144 3.93 -12.96 -16.02
C CYS A 144 3.15 -14.19 -15.54
N VAL A 145 2.09 -14.54 -16.28
CA VAL A 145 1.26 -15.74 -16.02
C VAL A 145 1.54 -16.77 -17.11
N ALA A 146 2.00 -17.94 -16.69
CA ALA A 146 2.43 -19.02 -17.59
C ALA A 146 1.72 -20.35 -17.27
N PRO A 147 1.62 -21.26 -18.26
CA PRO A 147 1.03 -22.59 -18.08
C PRO A 147 1.92 -23.51 -17.24
N ARG A 148 1.35 -24.63 -16.78
CA ARG A 148 1.91 -25.53 -15.75
C ARG A 148 3.30 -26.11 -16.04
N HIS A 149 3.68 -26.21 -17.32
CA HIS A 149 4.98 -26.77 -17.72
C HIS A 149 6.11 -25.74 -17.70
N ILE A 150 5.81 -24.44 -17.53
CA ILE A 150 6.81 -23.38 -17.42
C ILE A 150 7.16 -23.17 -15.95
N GLU A 151 8.41 -23.41 -15.56
CA GLU A 151 8.82 -23.37 -14.16
C GLU A 151 9.37 -22.00 -13.76
N ARG A 152 9.43 -21.75 -12.44
CA ARG A 152 10.02 -20.52 -11.91
C ARG A 152 11.51 -20.42 -12.23
N SER A 153 12.21 -21.56 -12.23
CA SER A 153 13.60 -21.68 -12.68
C SER A 153 13.76 -21.23 -14.14
N ASP A 154 12.83 -21.58 -15.04
CA ASP A 154 12.84 -21.12 -16.42
C ASP A 154 12.73 -19.58 -16.50
N PHE A 155 11.88 -18.99 -15.66
CA PHE A 155 11.68 -17.53 -15.57
C PHE A 155 12.93 -16.79 -15.07
N PHE A 156 13.65 -17.33 -14.08
CA PHE A 156 14.88 -16.71 -13.57
C PHE A 156 16.16 -17.10 -14.33
N SER A 157 16.07 -18.01 -15.29
CA SER A 157 17.17 -18.38 -16.19
C SER A 157 16.91 -17.90 -17.62
N SER A 158 16.25 -18.73 -18.44
CA SER A 158 16.04 -18.50 -19.87
C SER A 158 15.32 -17.20 -20.20
N PHE A 159 14.35 -16.76 -19.40
CA PHE A 159 13.68 -15.48 -19.65
C PHE A 159 14.59 -14.28 -19.33
N VAL A 160 15.38 -14.36 -18.25
CA VAL A 160 16.39 -13.34 -17.94
C VAL A 160 17.42 -13.25 -19.08
N GLU A 161 17.86 -14.38 -19.63
CA GLU A 161 18.76 -14.40 -20.80
C GLU A 161 18.12 -13.76 -22.03
N LEU A 162 16.84 -14.05 -22.32
CA LEU A 162 16.11 -13.41 -23.41
C LEU A 162 16.01 -11.89 -23.21
N LEU A 163 15.74 -11.44 -21.99
CA LEU A 163 15.67 -10.02 -21.65
C LEU A 163 17.03 -9.31 -21.83
N ARG A 164 18.15 -9.96 -21.45
CA ARG A 164 19.51 -9.42 -21.66
C ARG A 164 19.86 -9.18 -23.13
N GLN A 165 19.20 -9.89 -24.05
CA GLN A 165 19.44 -9.76 -25.48
C GLN A 165 18.67 -8.60 -26.12
N GLN A 166 17.77 -7.94 -25.38
CA GLN A 166 16.97 -6.82 -25.90
C GLN A 166 17.75 -5.51 -25.71
N GLU A 167 17.88 -4.71 -26.77
CA GLU A 167 18.59 -3.42 -26.71
C GLU A 167 17.90 -2.41 -25.78
N GLU A 168 16.58 -2.53 -25.63
CA GLU A 168 15.78 -1.65 -24.78
C GLU A 168 15.94 -1.91 -23.27
N VAL A 169 16.49 -3.07 -22.88
CA VAL A 169 16.59 -3.50 -21.47
C VAL A 169 17.88 -2.98 -20.84
N LYS A 170 17.73 -2.29 -19.71
CA LYS A 170 18.81 -1.81 -18.84
C LYS A 170 18.54 -2.21 -17.38
N ASP A 171 19.57 -2.13 -16.54
CA ASP A 171 19.47 -2.34 -15.09
C ASP A 171 18.78 -3.65 -14.67
N LEU A 172 18.92 -4.71 -15.48
CA LEU A 172 18.25 -5.99 -15.26
C LEU A 172 18.81 -6.71 -14.03
N ARG A 173 17.94 -6.92 -13.03
CA ARG A 173 18.24 -7.61 -11.78
C ARG A 173 17.18 -8.65 -11.44
N ALA A 174 17.58 -9.88 -11.22
CA ALA A 174 16.72 -10.95 -10.74
C ALA A 174 16.87 -11.12 -9.22
N VAL A 175 15.76 -11.21 -8.48
CA VAL A 175 15.74 -11.44 -7.04
C VAL A 175 14.80 -12.61 -6.73
N GLU A 176 15.32 -13.84 -6.81
CA GLU A 176 14.54 -15.08 -6.65
C GLU A 176 14.21 -15.41 -5.17
N GLU A 177 15.10 -15.02 -4.26
CA GLU A 177 15.00 -15.32 -2.82
C GLU A 177 14.12 -14.33 -2.04
N ALA A 178 13.54 -13.34 -2.72
CA ALA A 178 12.60 -12.42 -2.09
C ALA A 178 11.31 -13.13 -1.64
N PHE A 179 10.61 -12.52 -0.67
CA PHE A 179 9.31 -13.01 -0.19
C PHE A 179 8.29 -13.18 -1.33
N VAL A 180 8.35 -12.29 -2.32
CA VAL A 180 7.74 -12.43 -3.64
C VAL A 180 8.86 -12.30 -4.68
N PRO A 181 9.26 -13.39 -5.36
CA PRO A 181 10.31 -13.36 -6.36
C PRO A 181 9.99 -12.38 -7.49
N VAL A 182 10.98 -11.59 -7.91
CA VAL A 182 10.80 -10.50 -8.88
C VAL A 182 12.01 -10.33 -9.80
N ILE A 183 11.76 -10.00 -11.06
CA ILE A 183 12.76 -9.43 -11.99
C ILE A 183 12.50 -7.93 -12.06
N LYS A 184 13.53 -7.12 -11.83
CA LYS A 184 13.50 -5.66 -11.99
C LYS A 184 14.30 -5.27 -13.22
N MET A 185 13.80 -4.33 -14.01
CA MET A 185 14.51 -3.81 -15.17
C MET A 185 14.02 -2.41 -15.55
N THR A 186 14.83 -1.70 -16.32
CA THR A 186 14.41 -0.51 -17.06
C THR A 186 14.24 -0.91 -18.52
N PHE A 187 13.00 -0.92 -19.03
CA PHE A 187 12.71 -1.21 -20.44
C PHE A 187 12.32 0.08 -21.15
N ASP A 188 13.12 0.50 -22.14
CA ASP A 188 12.87 1.72 -22.94
C ASP A 188 12.61 2.96 -22.06
N GLY A 189 13.43 3.08 -21.00
CA GLY A 189 13.35 4.17 -20.02
C GLY A 189 12.26 4.05 -18.94
N ILE A 190 11.46 2.98 -18.92
CA ILE A 190 10.44 2.72 -17.90
C ILE A 190 10.90 1.61 -16.94
N GLU A 191 10.87 1.88 -15.64
CA GLU A 191 11.12 0.88 -14.60
C GLU A 191 9.97 -0.13 -14.51
N LEU A 192 10.31 -1.41 -14.48
CA LEU A 192 9.38 -2.53 -14.44
C LEU A 192 9.77 -3.52 -13.36
N ASP A 193 8.78 -3.87 -12.53
CA ASP A 193 8.84 -4.96 -11.57
C ASP A 193 7.99 -6.11 -12.11
N MET A 194 8.62 -7.22 -12.49
CA MET A 194 7.94 -8.38 -13.06
C MET A 194 7.95 -9.58 -12.11
N LEU A 195 6.76 -9.95 -11.67
CA LEU A 195 6.49 -11.16 -10.90
C LEU A 195 6.19 -12.34 -11.82
N PHE A 196 6.25 -13.55 -11.27
CA PHE A 196 5.93 -14.77 -12.01
C PHE A 196 4.96 -15.67 -11.24
N ALA A 197 3.89 -16.09 -11.93
CA ALA A 197 2.97 -17.11 -11.46
C ALA A 197 2.73 -18.17 -12.54
N ARG A 198 2.83 -19.43 -12.12
CA ARG A 198 2.51 -20.59 -12.94
C ARG A 198 1.15 -21.13 -12.53
N LEU A 199 0.17 -21.15 -13.44
CA LEU A 199 -1.13 -21.74 -13.17
C LEU A 199 -1.12 -23.25 -13.41
N ALA A 200 -2.00 -23.97 -12.73
CA ALA A 200 -2.23 -25.41 -12.95
C ALA A 200 -3.04 -25.70 -14.23
N LEU A 201 -2.84 -24.90 -15.28
CA LEU A 201 -3.51 -24.97 -16.57
C LEU A 201 -2.53 -25.43 -17.66
N LYS A 202 -3.02 -26.13 -18.68
CA LYS A 202 -2.20 -26.59 -19.81
C LYS A 202 -1.87 -25.45 -20.79
N ASP A 203 -2.76 -24.49 -20.89
CA ASP A 203 -2.69 -23.27 -21.70
C ASP A 203 -3.23 -22.09 -20.89
N ILE A 204 -2.87 -20.86 -21.28
CA ILE A 204 -3.35 -19.62 -20.66
C ILE A 204 -4.24 -18.89 -21.68
N PRO A 205 -5.56 -18.91 -21.51
CA PRO A 205 -6.50 -18.18 -22.37
C PRO A 205 -6.29 -16.66 -22.32
N GLU A 206 -6.61 -15.96 -23.42
CA GLU A 206 -6.52 -14.50 -23.49
C GLU A 206 -7.49 -13.79 -22.53
N ASP A 207 -8.62 -14.41 -22.23
CA ASP A 207 -9.68 -13.92 -21.34
C ASP A 207 -9.56 -14.46 -19.90
N GLN A 208 -8.43 -15.09 -19.55
CA GLN A 208 -8.21 -15.65 -18.22
C GLN A 208 -8.46 -14.63 -17.10
N ASP A 209 -9.50 -14.86 -16.31
CA ASP A 209 -9.80 -14.05 -15.12
C ASP A 209 -8.98 -14.55 -13.93
N LEU A 210 -8.15 -13.67 -13.35
CA LEU A 210 -7.32 -14.00 -12.20
C LEU A 210 -8.08 -13.97 -10.87
N ARG A 211 -9.32 -13.45 -10.83
CA ARG A 211 -10.11 -13.36 -9.59
C ARG A 211 -10.67 -14.71 -9.14
N ASP A 212 -10.90 -15.64 -10.06
CA ASP A 212 -11.41 -16.97 -9.73
C ASP A 212 -10.49 -17.65 -8.70
N VAL A 213 -11.03 -18.00 -7.54
CA VAL A 213 -10.29 -18.65 -6.44
C VAL A 213 -9.79 -20.03 -6.86
N ASN A 214 -10.46 -20.69 -7.81
CA ASN A 214 -10.07 -22.04 -8.25
C ASN A 214 -8.71 -22.08 -8.92
N ILE A 215 -8.23 -20.99 -9.53
CA ILE A 215 -6.90 -20.94 -10.15
C ILE A 215 -5.77 -21.12 -9.12
N LEU A 216 -6.06 -20.91 -7.82
CA LEU A 216 -5.11 -21.07 -6.73
C LEU A 216 -4.95 -22.53 -6.27
N LYS A 217 -5.78 -23.45 -6.76
CA LYS A 217 -5.70 -24.87 -6.42
C LYS A 217 -4.34 -25.44 -6.80
N ASN A 218 -3.71 -26.13 -5.86
CA ASN A 218 -2.41 -26.79 -6.04
C ASN A 218 -1.26 -25.85 -6.45
N LEU A 219 -1.37 -24.55 -6.17
CA LEU A 219 -0.28 -23.61 -6.37
C LEU A 219 0.61 -23.51 -5.14
N ASP A 220 1.90 -23.29 -5.36
CA ASP A 220 2.83 -22.98 -4.28
C ASP A 220 2.59 -21.58 -3.70
N HIS A 221 3.04 -21.36 -2.46
CA HIS A 221 2.86 -20.08 -1.77
C HIS A 221 3.47 -18.89 -2.52
N LYS A 222 4.60 -19.05 -3.24
CA LYS A 222 5.22 -17.94 -3.99
C LYS A 222 4.31 -17.55 -5.17
N CYS A 223 3.74 -18.50 -5.91
CA CYS A 223 2.75 -18.23 -6.98
C CYS A 223 1.50 -17.51 -6.45
N VAL A 224 0.93 -17.96 -5.33
CA VAL A 224 -0.26 -17.32 -4.74
C VAL A 224 0.02 -15.88 -4.33
N ARG A 225 1.18 -15.62 -3.72
CA ARG A 225 1.59 -14.24 -3.39
C ARG A 225 1.76 -13.37 -4.62
N SER A 226 2.36 -13.89 -5.70
CA SER A 226 2.51 -13.16 -6.96
C SER A 226 1.16 -12.83 -7.62
N LEU A 227 0.20 -13.77 -7.59
CA LEU A 227 -1.17 -13.55 -8.11
C LEU A 227 -1.96 -12.53 -7.29
N ASN A 228 -1.72 -12.46 -5.98
CA ASN A 228 -2.48 -11.59 -5.09
C ASN A 228 -2.37 -10.10 -5.46
N GLY A 229 -1.25 -9.64 -6.03
CA GLY A 229 -1.11 -8.25 -6.49
C GLY A 229 -2.21 -7.87 -7.50
N CYS A 230 -2.37 -8.68 -8.55
CA CYS A 230 -3.42 -8.52 -9.56
C CYS A 230 -4.82 -8.69 -8.97
N ARG A 231 -5.04 -9.77 -8.21
CA ARG A 231 -6.35 -10.10 -7.62
C ARG A 231 -6.86 -8.98 -6.73
N VAL A 232 -6.03 -8.47 -5.83
CA VAL A 232 -6.40 -7.37 -4.92
C VAL A 232 -6.70 -6.10 -5.69
N THR A 233 -5.88 -5.77 -6.68
CA THR A 233 -6.05 -4.55 -7.48
C THR A 233 -7.38 -4.56 -8.23
N ASP A 234 -7.69 -5.67 -8.90
CA ASP A 234 -8.94 -5.81 -9.64
C ASP A 234 -10.15 -5.88 -8.70
N GLU A 235 -10.07 -6.57 -7.56
CA GLU A 235 -11.14 -6.55 -6.54
C GLU A 235 -11.44 -5.11 -6.06
N ILE A 236 -10.43 -4.30 -5.75
CA ILE A 236 -10.62 -2.90 -5.36
C ILE A 236 -11.41 -2.14 -6.44
N LEU A 237 -11.08 -2.31 -7.72
CA LEU A 237 -11.76 -1.64 -8.84
C LEU A 237 -13.20 -2.12 -9.07
N HIS A 238 -13.58 -3.31 -8.58
CA HIS A 238 -14.95 -3.82 -8.63
C HIS A 238 -15.76 -3.46 -7.38
N LEU A 239 -15.08 -3.11 -6.28
CA LEU A 239 -15.70 -2.80 -4.99
C LEU A 239 -15.95 -1.30 -4.77
N VAL A 240 -15.58 -0.45 -5.73
CA VAL A 240 -15.86 0.99 -5.71
C VAL A 240 -17.02 1.37 -6.64
N PRO A 241 -17.94 2.25 -6.21
CA PRO A 241 -19.10 2.65 -7.01
C PRO A 241 -18.74 3.49 -8.23
N ASN A 242 -17.76 4.40 -8.10
CA ASN A 242 -17.26 5.23 -9.20
C ASN A 242 -15.73 5.20 -9.25
N ARG A 243 -15.18 4.66 -10.35
CA ARG A 243 -13.73 4.49 -10.53
C ARG A 243 -12.99 5.81 -10.73
N GLU A 244 -13.59 6.79 -11.39
CA GLU A 244 -12.95 8.08 -11.67
C GLU A 244 -12.82 8.90 -10.38
N THR A 245 -13.91 8.97 -9.61
CA THR A 245 -13.90 9.66 -8.32
C THR A 245 -12.93 8.99 -7.35
N PHE A 246 -12.94 7.65 -7.29
CA PHE A 246 -11.97 6.87 -6.51
C PHE A 246 -10.52 7.22 -6.89
N ARG A 247 -10.18 7.26 -8.18
CA ARG A 247 -8.83 7.57 -8.66
C ARG A 247 -8.38 8.97 -8.27
N LEU A 248 -9.24 9.97 -8.43
CA LEU A 248 -8.93 11.36 -8.09
C LEU A 248 -8.72 11.52 -6.57
N SER A 249 -9.60 10.94 -5.75
CA SER A 249 -9.43 10.93 -4.30
C SER A 249 -8.16 10.18 -3.87
N LEU A 250 -7.86 9.04 -4.48
CA LEU A 250 -6.66 8.27 -4.17
C LEU A 250 -5.37 9.01 -4.55
N ARG A 251 -5.34 9.74 -5.68
CA ARG A 251 -4.21 10.63 -6.01
C ARG A 251 -3.98 11.68 -4.91
N ALA A 252 -5.05 12.34 -4.45
CA ALA A 252 -4.98 13.32 -3.37
C ALA A 252 -4.44 12.71 -2.07
N ILE A 253 -4.99 11.57 -1.63
CA ILE A 253 -4.55 10.91 -0.40
C ILE A 253 -3.11 10.39 -0.50
N LYS A 254 -2.68 9.85 -1.65
CA LYS A 254 -1.28 9.44 -1.85
C LYS A 254 -0.32 10.62 -1.79
N LEU A 255 -0.67 11.76 -2.41
CA LEU A 255 0.13 12.97 -2.32
C LEU A 255 0.21 13.45 -0.86
N TRP A 256 -0.93 13.59 -0.19
CA TRP A 256 -1.01 13.98 1.21
C TRP A 256 -0.13 13.07 2.09
N ALA A 257 -0.29 11.75 1.98
CA ALA A 257 0.45 10.79 2.80
C ALA A 257 1.97 10.88 2.60
N LYS A 258 2.43 11.06 1.35
CA LYS A 258 3.85 11.28 1.03
C LYS A 258 4.35 12.60 1.63
N ARG A 259 3.59 13.69 1.46
CA ARG A 259 3.97 15.04 1.97
C ARG A 259 3.98 15.10 3.49
N HIS A 260 3.12 14.33 4.15
CA HIS A 260 3.03 14.25 5.61
C HIS A 260 3.94 13.19 6.24
N GLY A 261 4.75 12.47 5.45
CA GLY A 261 5.69 11.49 5.98
C GLY A 261 5.04 10.25 6.59
N VAL A 262 3.86 9.86 6.08
CA VAL A 262 3.12 8.65 6.52
C VAL A 262 2.93 7.63 5.39
N TYR A 263 3.80 7.65 4.38
CA TYR A 263 3.79 6.71 3.26
C TYR A 263 5.08 5.86 3.27
N SER A 264 5.05 4.69 3.91
CA SER A 264 6.09 3.64 3.84
C SER A 264 5.67 2.40 4.62
N ASN A 265 5.36 1.30 3.94
CA ASN A 265 5.04 0.03 4.61
C ASN A 265 6.25 -0.57 5.36
N VAL A 266 7.45 -0.37 4.82
CA VAL A 266 8.70 -0.89 5.39
C VAL A 266 8.96 -0.29 6.77
N LEU A 267 8.65 0.99 6.94
CA LEU A 267 8.86 1.75 8.19
C LEU A 267 7.65 1.75 9.12
N GLY A 268 6.63 0.93 8.86
CA GLY A 268 5.46 0.78 9.71
C GLY A 268 4.34 1.79 9.47
N TYR A 269 4.39 2.57 8.38
CA TYR A 269 3.24 3.32 7.89
C TYR A 269 2.47 2.54 6.82
N LEU A 270 1.59 3.22 6.07
CA LEU A 270 0.80 2.59 5.01
C LEU A 270 1.53 2.64 3.66
N GLY A 271 1.47 1.51 2.94
CA GLY A 271 1.84 1.42 1.53
C GLY A 271 0.68 1.78 0.59
N GLY A 272 0.96 1.77 -0.72
CA GLY A 272 0.01 2.19 -1.75
C GLY A 272 -1.32 1.42 -1.76
N VAL A 273 -1.26 0.09 -1.59
CA VAL A 273 -2.46 -0.76 -1.54
C VAL A 273 -3.32 -0.49 -0.31
N SER A 274 -2.70 -0.25 0.85
CA SER A 274 -3.41 0.08 2.10
C SER A 274 -4.16 1.40 1.95
N TRP A 275 -3.53 2.43 1.38
CA TRP A 275 -4.19 3.70 1.07
C TRP A 275 -5.34 3.53 0.06
N ALA A 276 -5.15 2.71 -0.97
CA ALA A 276 -6.20 2.41 -1.94
C ALA A 276 -7.42 1.76 -1.27
N MET A 277 -7.22 0.82 -0.34
CA MET A 277 -8.32 0.18 0.38
C MET A 277 -9.04 1.14 1.33
N LEU A 278 -8.31 2.00 2.05
CA LEU A 278 -8.97 3.03 2.88
C LEU A 278 -9.83 3.97 2.04
N VAL A 279 -9.32 4.45 0.90
CA VAL A 279 -10.10 5.31 -0.02
C VAL A 279 -11.29 4.57 -0.62
N ALA A 280 -11.11 3.30 -1.03
CA ALA A 280 -12.20 2.47 -1.53
C ALA A 280 -13.30 2.29 -0.49
N ARG A 281 -12.93 2.09 0.79
CA ARG A 281 -13.91 2.00 1.88
C ARG A 281 -14.69 3.31 2.05
N THR A 282 -14.03 4.46 1.95
CA THR A 282 -14.73 5.76 1.96
C THR A 282 -15.70 5.88 0.79
N CYS A 283 -15.31 5.43 -0.41
CA CYS A 283 -16.19 5.45 -1.58
C CYS A 283 -17.45 4.59 -1.37
N GLN A 284 -17.32 3.41 -0.74
CA GLN A 284 -18.46 2.55 -0.39
C GLN A 284 -19.44 3.24 0.57
N LEU A 285 -18.92 4.02 1.52
CA LEU A 285 -19.74 4.73 2.51
C LEU A 285 -20.46 5.97 1.93
N TYR A 286 -19.96 6.51 0.82
CA TYR A 286 -20.46 7.73 0.16
C TYR A 286 -20.50 7.57 -1.37
N PRO A 287 -21.37 6.66 -1.90
CA PRO A 287 -21.26 6.17 -3.28
C PRO A 287 -21.46 7.23 -4.37
N ASN A 288 -22.20 8.29 -4.06
CA ASN A 288 -22.54 9.35 -5.01
C ASN A 288 -21.72 10.64 -4.79
N ALA A 289 -20.80 10.66 -3.81
CA ALA A 289 -20.07 11.88 -3.47
C ALA A 289 -18.98 12.23 -4.49
N ALA A 290 -18.69 13.52 -4.67
CA ALA A 290 -17.57 13.99 -5.50
C ALA A 290 -16.23 13.83 -4.77
N ALA A 291 -15.11 13.91 -5.50
CA ALA A 291 -13.79 13.59 -4.96
C ALA A 291 -13.36 14.51 -3.81
N ALA A 292 -13.69 15.81 -3.87
CA ALA A 292 -13.46 16.75 -2.77
C ALA A 292 -14.15 16.30 -1.47
N THR A 293 -15.43 15.95 -1.58
CA THR A 293 -16.22 15.42 -0.46
C THR A 293 -15.63 14.12 0.05
N LEU A 294 -15.22 13.20 -0.83
CA LEU A 294 -14.59 11.93 -0.43
C LEU A 294 -13.26 12.15 0.31
N VAL A 295 -12.44 13.11 -0.09
CA VAL A 295 -11.18 13.45 0.63
C VAL A 295 -11.50 13.97 2.03
N HIS A 296 -12.50 14.85 2.17
CA HIS A 296 -12.96 15.31 3.48
C HIS A 296 -13.51 14.15 4.34
N LYS A 297 -14.41 13.34 3.78
CA LYS A 297 -15.02 12.19 4.46
C LYS A 297 -14.01 11.12 4.81
N PHE A 298 -12.94 10.96 4.04
CA PHE A 298 -11.84 10.06 4.36
C PHE A 298 -11.22 10.42 5.72
N PHE A 299 -10.89 11.69 5.93
CA PHE A 299 -10.33 12.13 7.21
C PHE A 299 -11.35 12.04 8.34
N LEU A 300 -12.62 12.33 8.07
CA LEU A 300 -13.68 12.17 9.05
C LEU A 300 -13.79 10.71 9.53
N VAL A 301 -13.89 9.76 8.60
CA VAL A 301 -14.03 8.34 8.90
C VAL A 301 -12.81 7.81 9.65
N PHE A 302 -11.59 8.05 9.15
CA PHE A 302 -10.39 7.41 9.73
C PHE A 302 -9.80 8.13 10.94
N SER A 303 -10.14 9.40 11.18
CA SER A 303 -9.83 10.06 12.45
C SER A 303 -10.67 9.53 13.63
N GLN A 304 -11.86 9.00 13.34
CA GLN A 304 -12.81 8.45 14.32
C GLN A 304 -12.89 6.93 14.31
N TRP A 305 -12.16 6.25 13.41
CA TRP A 305 -12.22 4.81 13.29
C TRP A 305 -11.77 4.11 14.59
N PRO A 306 -12.54 3.15 15.12
CA PRO A 306 -12.24 2.51 16.39
C PRO A 306 -11.20 1.39 16.22
N TRP A 307 -9.96 1.76 15.92
CA TRP A 307 -8.83 0.81 15.88
C TRP A 307 -8.73 0.02 17.20
N PRO A 308 -8.51 -1.32 17.17
CA PRO A 308 -8.05 -2.13 16.05
C PRO A 308 -9.17 -2.79 15.20
N LYS A 309 -10.41 -2.27 15.19
CA LYS A 309 -11.47 -2.82 14.32
C LYS A 309 -10.99 -2.83 12.85
N PRO A 310 -11.08 -3.96 12.12
CA PRO A 310 -10.51 -4.06 10.78
C PRO A 310 -11.29 -3.28 9.74
N VAL A 311 -10.57 -2.74 8.76
CA VAL A 311 -11.16 -2.22 7.53
C VAL A 311 -11.30 -3.37 6.52
N LEU A 312 -12.55 -3.65 6.14
CA LEU A 312 -12.94 -4.70 5.20
C LEU A 312 -13.70 -4.07 4.03
N LEU A 313 -13.37 -4.47 2.80
CA LEU A 313 -14.04 -4.00 1.58
C LEU A 313 -15.16 -4.92 1.09
N LYS A 314 -15.15 -6.19 1.50
CA LYS A 314 -16.17 -7.20 1.20
C LYS A 314 -16.16 -8.24 2.32
N GLN A 315 -17.21 -9.05 2.36
CA GLN A 315 -17.22 -10.24 3.21
C GLN A 315 -16.08 -11.17 2.76
N PRO A 316 -15.25 -11.67 3.69
CA PRO A 316 -14.21 -12.63 3.36
C PRO A 316 -14.82 -13.89 2.73
N ASP A 317 -14.28 -14.30 1.58
CA ASP A 317 -14.68 -15.56 0.96
C ASP A 317 -14.12 -16.73 1.78
N GLU A 318 -14.99 -17.66 2.17
CA GLU A 318 -14.55 -18.93 2.78
C GLU A 318 -14.03 -19.86 1.69
N SER A 319 -12.78 -20.30 1.81
CA SER A 319 -12.17 -21.25 0.88
C SER A 319 -11.34 -22.28 1.63
N ARG A 320 -11.42 -23.55 1.19
CA ARG A 320 -10.79 -24.70 1.85
C ARG A 320 -9.41 -25.04 1.27
N LEU A 321 -8.74 -24.09 0.60
CA LEU A 321 -7.43 -24.33 -0.02
C LEU A 321 -6.26 -24.31 0.97
N GLY A 322 -6.52 -24.05 2.26
CA GLY A 322 -5.52 -24.17 3.32
C GLY A 322 -4.43 -23.09 3.34
N PHE A 323 -4.60 -22.00 2.58
CA PHE A 323 -3.68 -20.86 2.66
C PHE A 323 -3.93 -20.06 3.94
N PRO A 324 -2.90 -19.44 4.54
CA PRO A 324 -3.07 -18.57 5.70
C PRO A 324 -4.04 -17.44 5.38
N VAL A 325 -5.08 -17.28 6.19
CA VAL A 325 -6.05 -16.18 6.11
C VAL A 325 -5.97 -15.40 7.40
N TRP A 326 -5.99 -14.07 7.30
CA TRP A 326 -6.08 -13.20 8.47
C TRP A 326 -7.43 -13.41 9.16
N ASP A 327 -7.39 -13.92 10.39
CA ASP A 327 -8.58 -14.07 11.22
C ASP A 327 -8.19 -14.09 12.70
N PRO A 328 -8.43 -12.99 13.45
CA PRO A 328 -8.05 -12.88 14.86
C PRO A 328 -8.81 -13.84 15.78
N ARG A 329 -9.90 -14.47 15.32
CA ARG A 329 -10.64 -15.46 16.11
C ARG A 329 -9.84 -16.76 16.23
N VAL A 330 -9.19 -17.18 15.14
CA VAL A 330 -8.44 -18.45 15.04
C VAL A 330 -6.94 -18.26 15.26
N ASN A 331 -6.35 -17.17 14.76
CA ASN A 331 -4.92 -16.91 14.87
C ASN A 331 -4.62 -15.88 15.96
N VAL A 332 -3.91 -16.30 17.00
CA VAL A 332 -3.56 -15.45 18.15
C VAL A 332 -2.67 -14.27 17.73
N ALA A 333 -1.75 -14.48 16.79
CA ALA A 333 -0.87 -13.42 16.31
C ALA A 333 -1.66 -12.26 15.68
N ASP A 334 -2.78 -12.57 15.01
CA ASP A 334 -3.60 -11.57 14.33
C ASP A 334 -4.29 -10.61 15.30
N ARG A 335 -4.49 -11.03 16.56
CA ARG A 335 -5.13 -10.22 17.63
C ARG A 335 -4.29 -9.02 18.05
N PHE A 336 -2.98 -9.06 17.81
CA PHE A 336 -2.05 -8.00 18.19
C PHE A 336 -1.91 -6.91 17.11
N HIS A 337 -2.59 -7.04 15.97
CA HIS A 337 -2.55 -6.03 14.92
C HIS A 337 -3.27 -4.75 15.33
N LEU A 338 -2.57 -3.62 15.24
CA LEU A 338 -3.03 -2.34 15.76
C LEU A 338 -3.95 -1.57 14.80
N MET A 339 -3.72 -1.69 13.49
CA MET A 339 -4.47 -0.99 12.44
C MET A 339 -4.75 -1.92 11.25
N PRO A 340 -5.56 -2.99 11.43
CA PRO A 340 -5.73 -3.99 10.39
C PRO A 340 -6.54 -3.46 9.19
N ILE A 341 -5.94 -3.54 7.99
CA ILE A 341 -6.58 -3.22 6.72
C ILE A 341 -6.44 -4.45 5.83
N ILE A 342 -7.55 -5.09 5.51
CA ILE A 342 -7.53 -6.46 5.01
C ILE A 342 -7.74 -6.48 3.50
N THR A 343 -6.88 -7.22 2.81
CA THR A 343 -6.99 -7.39 1.35
C THR A 343 -8.27 -8.14 0.98
N PRO A 344 -9.03 -7.68 -0.04
CA PRO A 344 -10.33 -8.26 -0.37
C PRO A 344 -10.27 -9.64 -1.03
N ALA A 345 -9.17 -9.96 -1.74
CA ALA A 345 -9.01 -11.22 -2.43
C ALA A 345 -8.53 -12.33 -1.49
N TYR A 346 -9.11 -13.54 -1.61
CA TYR A 346 -8.59 -14.73 -0.95
C TYR A 346 -7.20 -15.11 -1.51
N PRO A 347 -6.24 -15.54 -0.65
CA PRO A 347 -6.33 -15.53 0.82
C PRO A 347 -6.15 -14.12 1.40
N GLN A 348 -7.10 -13.69 2.23
CA GLN A 348 -7.13 -12.35 2.79
C GLN A 348 -5.99 -12.19 3.79
N GLN A 349 -5.27 -11.07 3.74
CA GLN A 349 -4.13 -10.75 4.60
C GLN A 349 -4.26 -9.33 5.13
N ASN A 350 -3.66 -9.07 6.28
CA ASN A 350 -3.50 -7.70 6.78
C ASN A 350 -2.39 -6.99 6.00
N SER A 351 -2.69 -5.90 5.30
CA SER A 351 -1.71 -5.13 4.54
C SER A 351 -0.90 -4.13 5.39
N THR A 352 -1.17 -4.05 6.69
CA THR A 352 -0.59 -3.09 7.63
C THR A 352 -0.10 -3.76 8.91
N PHE A 353 0.36 -5.01 8.81
CA PHE A 353 0.93 -5.76 9.94
C PHE A 353 2.19 -5.11 10.55
N ASN A 354 2.88 -4.22 9.82
CA ASN A 354 4.04 -3.49 10.30
C ASN A 354 3.71 -2.26 11.16
N VAL A 355 2.43 -1.88 11.28
CA VAL A 355 2.03 -0.70 12.07
C VAL A 355 2.33 -0.94 13.55
N SER A 356 3.10 -0.01 14.14
CA SER A 356 3.47 0.04 15.55
C SER A 356 2.60 1.02 16.34
N VAL A 357 2.78 1.09 17.66
CA VAL A 357 2.04 2.03 18.51
C VAL A 357 2.38 3.48 18.13
N SER A 358 3.65 3.78 17.85
CA SER A 358 4.09 5.12 17.46
C SER A 358 3.51 5.53 16.12
N THR A 359 3.63 4.68 15.11
CA THR A 359 3.16 4.96 13.75
C THR A 359 1.64 5.10 13.71
N LEU A 360 0.88 4.25 14.43
CA LEU A 360 -0.57 4.42 14.62
C LEU A 360 -0.89 5.78 15.25
N THR A 361 -0.18 6.16 16.32
CA THR A 361 -0.40 7.44 17.01
C THR A 361 -0.16 8.63 16.08
N ILE A 362 0.90 8.58 15.28
CA ILE A 362 1.23 9.60 14.29
C ILE A 362 0.13 9.68 13.23
N MET A 363 -0.27 8.56 12.63
CA MET A 363 -1.31 8.56 11.59
C MET A 363 -2.66 9.05 12.11
N ARG A 364 -3.07 8.68 13.34
CA ARG A 364 -4.28 9.22 13.97
C ARG A 364 -4.23 10.74 14.13
N GLN A 365 -3.06 11.28 14.49
CA GLN A 365 -2.87 12.73 14.61
C GLN A 365 -2.92 13.42 13.25
N GLU A 366 -2.31 12.84 12.22
CA GLU A 366 -2.34 13.36 10.85
C GLU A 366 -3.76 13.29 10.26
N PHE A 367 -4.56 12.24 10.54
CA PHE A 367 -5.98 12.21 10.13
C PHE A 367 -6.80 13.33 10.76
N LYS A 368 -6.59 13.62 12.05
CA LYS A 368 -7.27 14.73 12.74
C LYS A 368 -6.89 16.09 12.14
N GLN A 369 -5.62 16.28 11.80
CA GLN A 369 -5.16 17.51 11.14
C GLN A 369 -5.72 17.64 9.72
N GLY A 370 -5.72 16.54 8.95
CA GLY A 370 -6.33 16.50 7.62
C GLY A 370 -7.83 16.82 7.67
N LEU A 371 -8.55 16.34 8.68
CA LEU A 371 -9.96 16.70 8.90
C LEU A 371 -10.12 18.21 9.13
N ALA A 372 -9.36 18.78 10.06
CA ALA A 372 -9.44 20.21 10.36
C ALA A 372 -9.14 21.10 9.13
N ILE A 373 -8.11 20.73 8.34
CA ILE A 373 -7.77 21.47 7.12
C ILE A 373 -8.87 21.32 6.07
N THR A 374 -9.39 20.10 5.87
CA THR A 374 -10.45 19.88 4.89
C THR A 374 -11.78 20.52 5.30
N ASP A 375 -12.09 20.65 6.59
CA ASP A 375 -13.22 21.44 7.08
C ASP A 375 -13.10 22.90 6.63
N GLU A 376 -11.92 23.52 6.79
CA GLU A 376 -11.66 24.90 6.33
C GLU A 376 -11.78 25.04 4.81
N ILE A 377 -11.29 24.06 4.05
CA ILE A 377 -11.38 24.04 2.58
C ILE A 377 -12.84 23.94 2.13
N MET A 378 -13.62 23.04 2.73
CA MET A 378 -15.03 22.86 2.39
C MET A 378 -15.87 24.10 2.76
N LEU A 379 -15.47 24.83 3.82
CA LEU A 379 -16.04 26.13 4.20
C LEU A 379 -15.48 27.33 3.40
N ARG A 380 -14.64 27.10 2.37
CA ARG A 380 -13.99 28.14 1.54
C ARG A 380 -13.11 29.13 2.32
N ARG A 381 -12.54 28.70 3.44
CA ARG A 381 -11.62 29.50 4.26
C ARG A 381 -10.14 29.18 3.99
N SER A 382 -9.87 28.12 3.23
CA SER A 382 -8.54 27.64 2.87
C SER A 382 -8.55 26.99 1.48
N ASP A 383 -7.37 26.64 0.97
CA ASP A 383 -7.17 26.01 -0.33
C ASP A 383 -6.60 24.59 -0.21
N TRP A 384 -6.59 23.85 -1.33
CA TRP A 384 -6.06 22.49 -1.36
C TRP A 384 -4.54 22.43 -1.20
N MET A 385 -3.80 23.50 -1.53
CA MET A 385 -2.35 23.56 -1.30
C MET A 385 -2.03 23.40 0.18
N LYS A 386 -2.87 23.96 1.07
CA LYS A 386 -2.73 23.84 2.51
C LYS A 386 -2.71 22.38 2.99
N LEU A 387 -3.51 21.51 2.38
CA LEU A 387 -3.55 20.08 2.70
C LEU A 387 -2.27 19.36 2.31
N PHE A 388 -1.52 19.86 1.33
CA PHE A 388 -0.29 19.21 0.82
C PHE A 388 1.00 19.88 1.32
N GLU A 389 0.88 20.81 2.28
CA GLU A 389 2.03 21.42 2.95
C GLU A 389 2.70 20.40 3.87
N PRO A 390 4.01 20.14 3.70
CA PRO A 390 4.71 19.17 4.51
C PRO A 390 4.84 19.70 5.95
N PRO A 391 4.54 18.88 6.98
CA PRO A 391 4.69 19.29 8.35
C PRO A 391 6.18 19.51 8.68
N ASN A 392 6.43 20.40 9.64
CA ASN A 392 7.79 20.70 10.09
C ASN A 392 8.32 19.61 11.04
N PHE A 393 8.67 18.44 10.49
CA PHE A 393 9.19 17.30 11.24
C PHE A 393 10.39 17.68 12.13
N PHE A 394 11.39 18.37 11.57
CA PHE A 394 12.62 18.74 12.30
C PHE A 394 12.39 19.83 13.36
N GLY A 395 11.32 20.62 13.25
CA GLY A 395 10.88 21.54 14.30
C GLY A 395 9.91 20.96 15.31
N LYS A 396 9.35 19.76 15.06
CA LYS A 396 8.36 19.10 15.93
C LYS A 396 9.00 18.52 17.20
N TYR A 397 10.11 17.80 17.06
CA TYR A 397 10.76 17.06 18.17
C TYR A 397 11.97 17.80 18.74
N LYS A 398 12.21 17.70 20.04
CA LYS A 398 13.39 18.32 20.69
C LYS A 398 14.65 17.47 20.54
N HIS A 399 14.46 16.16 20.40
CA HIS A 399 15.48 15.12 20.42
C HIS A 399 15.31 14.24 19.20
N PHE A 400 16.43 13.79 18.65
CA PHE A 400 16.45 12.92 17.47
C PHE A 400 17.51 11.83 17.62
N ILE A 401 17.25 10.72 16.95
CA ILE A 401 18.26 9.72 16.60
C ILE A 401 18.56 9.89 15.10
N VAL A 402 19.84 9.93 14.75
CA VAL A 402 20.34 9.89 13.38
C VAL A 402 20.94 8.51 13.14
N LEU A 403 20.34 7.75 12.22
CA LEU A 403 20.84 6.47 11.76
C LEU A 403 21.60 6.69 10.46
N VAL A 404 22.85 6.26 10.38
CA VAL A 404 23.71 6.41 9.20
C VAL A 404 24.09 5.04 8.69
N ALA A 405 23.79 4.75 7.42
CA ALA A 405 24.32 3.61 6.70
C ALA A 405 25.40 4.10 5.72
N SER A 406 26.56 3.46 5.71
CA SER A 406 27.67 3.84 4.84
C SER A 406 28.36 2.66 4.16
N THR A 407 28.79 2.86 2.91
CA THR A 407 29.56 1.89 2.10
C THR A 407 30.60 2.60 1.22
N LEU A 408 31.46 1.85 0.52
CA LEU A 408 32.42 2.41 -0.45
C LEU A 408 31.97 2.26 -1.91
N SER A 409 31.16 1.24 -2.22
CA SER A 409 30.61 1.00 -3.57
C SER A 409 29.12 1.32 -3.67
N LYS A 410 28.69 1.82 -4.84
CA LYS A 410 27.27 2.12 -5.14
C LYS A 410 26.40 0.87 -5.12
N GLU A 411 26.91 -0.25 -5.61
CA GLU A 411 26.18 -1.53 -5.60
C GLU A 411 25.95 -2.00 -4.17
N HIS A 412 27.01 -1.97 -3.36
CA HIS A 412 26.94 -2.32 -1.94
C HIS A 412 25.98 -1.38 -1.20
N HIS A 413 26.02 -0.09 -1.53
CA HIS A 413 25.16 0.92 -0.89
C HIS A 413 23.68 0.62 -1.09
N LEU A 414 23.28 0.21 -2.29
CA LEU A 414 21.88 -0.09 -2.60
C LEU A 414 21.36 -1.28 -1.79
N GLU A 415 22.16 -2.34 -1.67
CA GLU A 415 21.82 -3.52 -0.87
C GLU A 415 21.79 -3.19 0.63
N TRP A 416 22.80 -2.45 1.09
CA TRP A 416 22.94 -2.07 2.49
C TRP A 416 21.84 -1.10 2.93
N TYR A 417 21.51 -0.11 2.09
CA TYR A 417 20.39 0.81 2.28
C TYR A 417 19.09 0.02 2.50
N GLY A 418 18.76 -0.89 1.58
CA GLY A 418 17.52 -1.66 1.64
C GLY A 418 17.45 -2.57 2.88
N LEU A 419 18.58 -3.19 3.24
CA LEU A 419 18.64 -4.00 4.47
C LEU A 419 18.42 -3.13 5.70
N VAL A 420 19.19 -2.05 5.87
CA VAL A 420 19.10 -1.16 7.04
C VAL A 420 17.68 -0.59 7.17
N GLU A 421 17.12 -0.05 6.09
CA GLU A 421 15.75 0.48 6.04
C GLU A 421 14.73 -0.56 6.52
N SER A 422 14.85 -1.81 6.06
CA SER A 422 13.94 -2.90 6.46
C SER A 422 13.98 -3.25 7.95
N LYS A 423 15.05 -2.86 8.65
CA LYS A 423 15.23 -3.14 10.08
C LYS A 423 14.87 -1.97 10.97
N ILE A 424 14.76 -0.73 10.48
CA ILE A 424 14.49 0.45 11.32
C ILE A 424 13.28 0.25 12.24
N ARG A 425 12.24 -0.47 11.78
CA ARG A 425 11.08 -0.83 12.62
C ARG A 425 11.43 -1.60 13.90
N ILE A 426 12.52 -2.38 13.91
CA ILE A 426 13.04 -3.09 15.08
C ILE A 426 13.54 -2.07 16.11
N LEU A 427 14.29 -1.05 15.67
CA LEU A 427 14.72 0.05 16.55
C LEU A 427 13.51 0.78 17.12
N ILE A 428 12.52 1.12 16.29
CA ILE A 428 11.28 1.77 16.76
C ILE A 428 10.58 0.90 17.81
N SER A 429 10.49 -0.41 17.60
CA SER A 429 9.88 -1.35 18.56
C SER A 429 10.66 -1.44 19.87
N ASN A 430 11.99 -1.36 19.83
CA ASN A 430 12.82 -1.34 21.03
C ASN A 430 12.62 -0.03 21.80
N LEU A 431 12.63 1.11 21.10
CA LEU A 431 12.38 2.42 21.69
C LEU A 431 10.97 2.52 22.30
N GLU A 432 9.95 1.92 21.69
CA GLU A 432 8.58 1.89 22.23
C GLU A 432 8.47 1.11 23.56
N ARG A 433 9.35 0.13 23.80
CA ARG A 433 9.41 -0.61 25.07
C ARG A 433 10.19 0.14 26.15
N HIS A 434 10.93 1.19 25.76
CA HIS A 434 11.75 1.94 26.69
C HIS A 434 10.86 2.80 27.60
N PRO A 435 10.97 2.70 28.94
CA PRO A 435 10.01 3.28 29.88
C PRO A 435 9.91 4.82 29.82
N TYR A 436 10.96 5.48 29.33
CA TYR A 436 11.01 6.93 29.22
C TYR A 436 10.61 7.47 27.84
N ILE A 437 10.39 6.61 26.84
CA ILE A 437 10.00 7.05 25.49
C ILE A 437 8.48 6.97 25.35
N ALA A 438 7.88 8.10 25.01
CA ALA A 438 6.45 8.20 24.71
C ALA A 438 6.16 7.89 23.23
N LEU A 439 7.06 8.30 22.33
CA LEU A 439 6.89 8.18 20.88
C LEU A 439 8.24 8.17 20.17
N ALA A 440 8.41 7.28 19.20
CA ALA A 440 9.50 7.31 18.23
C ALA A 440 8.94 7.48 16.81
N HIS A 441 9.23 8.63 16.18
CA HIS A 441 8.71 8.99 14.85
C HIS A 441 9.84 8.95 13.81
N VAL A 442 9.90 7.88 13.03
CA VAL A 442 10.80 7.80 11.86
C VAL A 442 10.29 8.65 10.69
N ASN A 443 11.14 9.51 10.14
CA ASN A 443 10.89 10.18 8.86
C ASN A 443 11.14 9.17 7.71
N PRO A 444 10.17 8.92 6.82
CA PRO A 444 10.37 8.02 5.69
C PRO A 444 11.39 8.46 4.66
N GLU A 445 11.70 9.76 4.58
CA GLU A 445 12.70 10.29 3.66
C GLU A 445 14.11 10.09 4.25
N SER A 446 15.00 9.48 3.48
CA SER A 446 16.43 9.43 3.77
C SER A 446 17.15 10.65 3.21
N PHE A 447 18.23 11.09 3.85
CA PHE A 447 19.00 12.25 3.46
C PHE A 447 20.47 11.89 3.22
N LEU A 448 21.11 12.63 2.32
CA LEU A 448 22.56 12.61 2.16
C LEU A 448 23.22 13.52 3.19
N PRO A 449 24.45 13.20 3.64
CA PRO A 449 25.21 14.07 4.55
C PRO A 449 25.53 15.42 3.90
N CYS A 450 25.56 16.49 4.71
CA CYS A 450 26.01 17.81 4.27
C CYS A 450 27.51 17.83 3.91
N GLU A 451 28.31 17.10 4.69
CA GLU A 451 29.75 16.97 4.50
C GLU A 451 30.05 15.50 4.20
N PRO A 452 30.50 15.16 2.99
CA PRO A 452 30.86 13.79 2.64
C PRO A 452 32.10 13.36 3.43
N ASP A 453 32.04 12.18 4.05
CA ASP A 453 33.15 11.56 4.77
C ASP A 453 34.07 10.81 3.79
N GLY A 454 34.94 11.57 3.11
CA GLY A 454 35.85 11.03 2.10
C GLY A 454 35.09 10.39 0.92
N ASP A 455 35.50 9.16 0.56
CA ASP A 455 34.91 8.38 -0.54
C ASP A 455 33.70 7.53 -0.11
N LYS A 456 33.22 7.66 1.13
CA LYS A 456 32.08 6.87 1.62
C LYS A 456 30.76 7.39 1.04
N LEU A 457 29.96 6.48 0.49
CA LEU A 457 28.54 6.71 0.20
C LEU A 457 27.75 6.57 1.50
N GLN A 458 26.89 7.54 1.80
CA GLN A 458 26.14 7.54 3.07
C GLN A 458 24.67 7.89 2.85
N SER A 459 23.81 7.27 3.65
CA SER A 459 22.39 7.60 3.76
C SER A 459 21.97 7.70 5.21
N MET A 460 21.21 8.74 5.53
CA MET A 460 20.83 9.08 6.90
C MET A 460 19.31 9.08 7.06
N TRP A 461 18.84 8.43 8.14
CA TRP A 461 17.45 8.51 8.57
C TRP A 461 17.34 9.23 9.91
N PHE A 462 16.23 9.93 10.11
CA PHE A 462 15.98 10.70 11.32
C PHE A 462 14.76 10.17 12.05
N ILE A 463 14.92 9.90 13.34
CA ILE A 463 13.85 9.45 14.23
C ILE A 463 13.65 10.53 15.29
N GLY A 464 12.50 11.20 15.26
CA GLY A 464 12.10 12.18 16.27
C GLY A 464 11.63 11.49 17.53
N LEU A 465 12.15 11.91 18.69
CA LEU A 465 11.80 11.33 19.98
C LEU A 465 10.94 12.28 20.81
N GLN A 466 9.93 11.70 21.45
CA GLN A 466 9.18 12.33 22.53
C GLN A 466 9.37 11.50 23.79
N PHE A 467 9.88 12.13 24.85
CA PHE A 467 10.03 11.48 26.14
C PHE A 467 8.75 11.64 26.98
N ASN A 468 8.51 10.69 27.87
CA ASN A 468 7.51 10.81 28.92
C ASN A 468 7.86 12.02 29.80
N LYS A 469 6.84 12.70 30.33
CA LYS A 469 7.04 13.86 31.22
C LYS A 469 7.52 13.35 32.59
N THR A 470 8.81 13.05 32.68
CA THR A 470 9.49 12.71 33.93
C THR A 470 10.51 13.81 34.22
N GLU A 471 10.45 14.40 35.40
CA GLU A 471 11.37 15.46 35.82
C GLU A 471 12.81 14.90 35.91
N HIS A 472 13.76 15.61 35.30
CA HIS A 472 15.22 15.50 35.49
C HIS A 472 15.87 14.10 35.38
N VAL A 473 15.39 13.20 34.52
CA VAL A 473 16.08 11.92 34.24
C VAL A 473 16.99 12.05 33.01
N ASN A 474 18.27 11.69 33.16
CA ASN A 474 19.16 11.49 32.03
C ASN A 474 18.87 10.12 31.42
N VAL A 475 18.23 10.10 30.25
CA VAL A 475 17.82 8.85 29.60
C VAL A 475 18.97 8.31 28.74
N ASP A 476 19.46 7.11 29.07
CA ASP A 476 20.47 6.42 28.29
C ASP A 476 19.80 5.49 27.26
N LEU A 477 20.04 5.74 25.97
CA LEU A 477 19.53 4.92 24.85
C LEU A 477 20.62 4.03 24.24
N THR A 478 21.81 3.98 24.85
CA THR A 478 22.98 3.32 24.29
C THR A 478 22.76 1.82 24.11
N TYR A 479 22.03 1.18 25.02
CA TYR A 479 21.70 -0.24 24.89
C TYR A 479 20.79 -0.50 23.68
N ASP A 480 19.72 0.28 23.52
CA ASP A 480 18.77 0.13 22.41
C ASP A 480 19.45 0.31 21.04
N THR A 481 20.33 1.31 20.93
CA THR A 481 21.05 1.59 19.69
C THR A 481 22.09 0.52 19.37
N ARG A 482 22.89 0.08 20.35
CA ARG A 482 23.86 -1.03 20.16
C ARG A 482 23.17 -2.33 19.79
N SER A 483 22.11 -2.69 20.51
CA SER A 483 21.31 -3.90 20.24
C SER A 483 20.76 -3.92 18.81
N PHE A 484 20.33 -2.76 18.31
CA PHE A 484 19.92 -2.62 16.91
C PHE A 484 21.08 -2.83 15.94
N VAL A 485 22.23 -2.16 16.14
CA VAL A 485 23.41 -2.31 15.27
C VAL A 485 23.84 -3.77 15.19
N ASP A 486 23.90 -4.47 16.33
CA ASP A 486 24.25 -5.88 16.41
C ASP A 486 23.23 -6.77 15.66
N THR A 487 21.94 -6.43 15.77
CA THR A 487 20.87 -7.15 15.07
C THR A 487 20.98 -6.99 13.55
N VAL A 488 21.25 -5.77 13.07
CA VAL A 488 21.46 -5.51 11.64
C VAL A 488 22.65 -6.30 11.12
N LYS A 489 23.81 -6.23 11.80
CA LYS A 489 25.02 -6.97 11.41
C LYS A 489 24.79 -8.47 11.42
N ARG A 490 24.18 -9.03 12.48
CA ARG A 490 23.88 -10.46 12.59
C ARG A 490 23.00 -10.95 11.45
N GLN A 491 21.95 -10.20 11.11
CA GLN A 491 21.05 -10.57 10.01
C GLN A 491 21.72 -10.42 8.65
N ALA A 492 22.55 -9.40 8.45
CA ALA A 492 23.35 -9.23 7.23
C ALA A 492 24.33 -10.39 7.01
N THR A 493 24.96 -10.87 8.08
CA THR A 493 25.82 -12.06 8.04
C THR A 493 25.02 -13.32 7.71
N ALA A 494 23.85 -13.51 8.33
CA ALA A 494 23.02 -14.70 8.10
C ALA A 494 22.55 -14.85 6.64
N ILE A 495 22.38 -13.74 5.92
CA ILE A 495 21.99 -13.73 4.50
C ILE A 495 23.19 -13.55 3.55
N ASN A 496 24.43 -13.61 4.05
CA ASN A 496 25.67 -13.48 3.28
C ASN A 496 25.78 -12.18 2.45
N ILE A 497 25.21 -11.07 2.92
CA ILE A 497 25.28 -9.75 2.24
C ILE A 497 26.33 -8.83 2.89
N LEU A 498 26.70 -9.06 4.15
CA LEU A 498 27.64 -8.19 4.88
C LEU A 498 29.04 -8.20 4.24
N LYS A 499 29.50 -7.02 3.81
CA LYS A 499 30.86 -6.79 3.27
C LYS A 499 31.67 -5.91 4.21
N GLN A 500 33.01 -5.92 4.07
CA GLN A 500 33.92 -5.20 4.98
C GLN A 500 33.70 -3.68 4.98
N ASP A 501 33.20 -3.12 3.89
CA ASP A 501 32.93 -1.69 3.75
C ASP A 501 31.56 -1.24 4.27
N MET A 502 30.69 -2.17 4.67
CA MET A 502 29.32 -1.88 5.12
C MET A 502 29.26 -1.54 6.61
N GLU A 503 28.93 -0.29 6.93
CA GLU A 503 28.85 0.23 8.28
C GLU A 503 27.46 0.80 8.60
N VAL A 504 27.02 0.63 9.83
CA VAL A 504 25.80 1.27 10.37
C VAL A 504 26.13 1.91 11.71
N ASP A 505 25.82 3.19 11.85
CA ASP A 505 26.07 3.99 13.04
C ASP A 505 24.81 4.71 13.50
N ILE A 506 24.72 4.96 14.80
CA ILE A 506 23.58 5.64 15.42
C ILE A 506 24.06 6.74 16.36
N LYS A 507 23.61 7.96 16.10
CA LYS A 507 23.94 9.14 16.90
C LYS A 507 22.69 9.76 17.51
N TYR A 508 22.75 10.07 18.80
CA TYR A 508 21.76 10.93 19.43
C TYR A 508 22.12 12.40 19.19
N VAL A 509 21.12 13.21 18.81
CA VAL A 509 21.31 14.64 18.54
C VAL A 509 20.15 15.48 19.11
N ARG A 510 20.46 16.65 19.64
CA ARG A 510 19.43 17.65 19.98
C ARG A 510 19.03 18.42 18.73
N ARG A 511 17.81 18.96 18.70
CA ARG A 511 17.30 19.77 17.57
C ARG A 511 18.29 20.84 17.09
N ARG A 512 18.95 21.55 18.02
CA ARG A 512 19.91 22.62 17.71
C ARG A 512 21.15 22.13 16.94
N GLU A 513 21.46 20.84 17.00
CA GLU A 513 22.63 20.22 16.37
C GLU A 513 22.31 19.66 14.97
N LEU A 514 21.03 19.62 14.57
CA LEU A 514 20.61 19.16 13.24
C LEU A 514 21.21 19.99 12.10
N VAL A 515 21.62 21.24 12.38
CA VAL A 515 22.31 22.12 11.42
C VAL A 515 23.61 21.52 10.87
N LYS A 516 24.21 20.56 11.58
CA LYS A 516 25.41 19.84 11.13
C LYS A 516 25.11 18.73 10.12
N TYR A 517 23.86 18.24 10.10
CA TYR A 517 23.47 17.07 9.31
C TYR A 517 22.59 17.41 8.11
N LEU A 518 21.83 18.51 8.19
CA LEU A 518 20.83 18.85 7.19
C LEU A 518 21.02 20.28 6.68
N PRO A 519 20.76 20.53 5.39
CA PRO A 519 20.91 21.85 4.81
C PRO A 519 19.82 22.81 5.35
N GLN A 520 20.16 24.10 5.43
CA GLN A 520 19.28 25.14 5.96
C GLN A 520 17.85 25.17 5.36
N PRO A 521 17.62 24.94 4.04
CA PRO A 521 16.27 24.90 3.49
C PRO A 521 15.38 23.81 4.09
N VAL A 522 15.94 22.65 4.43
CA VAL A 522 15.21 21.53 5.04
C VAL A 522 14.80 21.88 6.48
N LEU A 523 15.70 22.52 7.23
CA LEU A 523 15.47 22.95 8.61
C LEU A 523 14.57 24.19 8.69
N ASN A 524 14.69 25.12 7.73
CA ASN A 524 13.95 26.38 7.68
C ASN A 524 12.56 26.26 7.05
N ARG A 525 12.09 25.05 6.67
CA ARG A 525 10.63 24.83 6.44
C ARG A 525 9.78 25.33 7.62
N SER A 526 10.40 25.48 8.80
CA SER A 526 9.88 26.14 10.00
C SER A 526 9.58 27.65 9.91
N LYS A 527 10.13 28.40 8.94
CA LYS A 527 10.23 29.87 9.01
C LYS A 527 9.35 30.66 8.04
N LYS A 528 8.44 30.05 7.28
CA LYS A 528 7.34 30.82 6.65
C LYS A 528 6.32 31.20 7.74
N LYS A 529 6.72 32.13 8.62
CA LYS A 529 5.79 33.03 9.30
C LYS A 529 5.09 33.82 8.19
N GLY A 530 3.77 33.92 8.26
CA GLY A 530 2.99 34.71 7.32
C GLY A 530 3.58 36.10 7.18
N ASN A 531 4.12 36.41 6.00
CA ASN A 531 4.40 37.78 5.63
C ASN A 531 3.05 38.45 5.42
N LYS A 532 2.60 39.21 6.43
CA LYS A 532 1.75 40.37 6.17
C LYS A 532 2.54 41.27 5.22
N SER A 533 2.16 41.28 3.95
CA SER A 533 2.63 42.28 3.01
C SER A 533 1.98 43.62 3.37
N ASN A 534 2.61 44.36 4.28
CA ASN A 534 2.52 45.82 4.27
C ASN A 534 3.48 46.30 3.17
N ALA A 535 2.92 46.67 2.03
CA ALA A 535 3.59 47.50 1.03
C ALA A 535 2.54 48.32 0.31
N THR A 536 2.28 49.52 0.83
CA THR A 536 1.68 50.64 0.11
C THR A 536 2.67 51.17 -0.94
N PRO A 537 2.19 51.58 -2.12
CA PRO A 537 2.79 52.67 -2.86
C PRO A 537 1.89 53.91 -2.83
N ASN A 538 2.47 55.02 -2.40
CA ASN A 538 1.90 56.36 -2.53
C ASN A 538 1.75 56.74 -4.01
N SER A 539 0.57 57.22 -4.41
CA SER A 539 0.41 58.41 -5.25
C SER A 539 -1.05 58.87 -5.22
N THR A 540 -1.29 60.09 -4.72
CA THR A 540 -2.53 60.88 -4.84
C THR A 540 -2.48 61.69 -6.14
N PRO A 541 -3.60 62.18 -6.72
CA PRO A 541 -4.35 63.30 -6.10
C PRO A 541 -5.90 63.31 -6.24
N GLN A 542 -6.51 63.98 -5.24
CA GLN A 542 -7.71 64.86 -5.29
C GLN A 542 -9.12 64.30 -5.59
N HIS A 543 -10.00 64.23 -4.57
CA HIS A 543 -11.03 65.24 -4.21
C HIS A 543 -11.93 64.75 -3.04
N SER A 544 -12.25 65.69 -2.14
CA SER A 544 -12.97 65.59 -0.85
C SER A 544 -14.52 65.61 -0.99
N PRO A 545 -15.35 65.75 0.08
CA PRO A 545 -15.44 65.03 1.37
C PRO A 545 -16.90 64.61 1.74
N GLY A 546 -17.10 63.77 2.77
CA GLY A 546 -18.44 63.65 3.39
C GLY A 546 -18.68 62.56 4.44
N ALA A 547 -18.40 62.89 5.71
CA ALA A 547 -19.20 62.59 6.91
C ALA A 547 -19.30 61.15 7.54
N THR A 548 -18.68 61.07 8.73
CA THR A 548 -19.17 60.56 10.04
C THR A 548 -19.32 59.07 10.39
N ALA A 549 -18.61 58.75 11.49
CA ALA A 549 -18.55 57.56 12.32
C ALA A 549 -19.88 56.99 12.87
N THR A 550 -19.89 55.69 13.17
CA THR A 550 -20.00 55.19 14.57
C THR A 550 -19.86 53.66 14.66
N ALA A 551 -19.24 53.22 15.75
CA ALA A 551 -18.97 51.83 16.10
C ALA A 551 -20.18 51.15 16.77
N GLY A 552 -20.26 49.82 16.68
CA GLY A 552 -21.22 49.04 17.46
C GLY A 552 -21.10 47.53 17.24
N LYS A 553 -20.34 46.86 18.13
CA LYS A 553 -20.28 45.40 18.27
C LYS A 553 -21.68 44.84 18.57
N LYS A 554 -22.07 43.76 17.87
CA LYS A 554 -22.99 42.74 18.42
C LYS A 554 -22.56 41.34 17.97
N ALA A 555 -22.26 40.51 18.98
CA ALA A 555 -22.18 39.07 18.88
C ALA A 555 -23.58 38.48 18.67
N LEU A 556 -23.71 37.39 17.91
CA LEU A 556 -24.77 36.42 18.13
C LEU A 556 -24.48 35.03 17.53
N SER A 557 -24.81 34.03 18.35
CA SER A 557 -25.29 32.68 18.08
C SER A 557 -24.42 31.70 17.29
N SER A 558 -23.78 30.84 18.08
CA SER A 558 -23.52 29.43 17.83
C SER A 558 -24.75 28.67 17.31
N SER A 559 -24.56 27.81 16.30
CA SER A 559 -25.35 26.59 16.16
C SER A 559 -24.41 25.37 16.20
N ARG A 560 -24.66 24.50 17.18
CA ARG A 560 -24.35 23.06 17.13
C ARG A 560 -25.36 22.45 16.13
N SER A 561 -25.12 21.37 15.38
CA SER A 561 -24.55 20.07 15.76
C SER A 561 -24.54 19.17 14.52
N ASP A 562 -23.45 18.44 14.28
CA ASP A 562 -23.40 17.30 13.33
C ASP A 562 -22.48 16.19 13.89
N SER A 563 -22.61 15.94 15.20
CA SER A 563 -21.85 14.90 15.93
C SER A 563 -22.81 14.00 16.71
N ALA A 564 -23.48 13.08 16.00
CA ALA A 564 -24.11 11.88 16.57
C ALA A 564 -24.65 10.99 15.42
N LEU A 565 -23.78 10.28 14.69
CA LEU A 565 -24.25 9.32 13.67
C LEU A 565 -23.29 8.13 13.44
N LEU A 566 -22.61 7.67 14.49
CA LEU A 566 -21.86 6.40 14.49
C LEU A 566 -22.04 5.61 15.80
N GLY A 567 -23.28 5.55 16.29
CA GLY A 567 -23.68 4.59 17.30
C GLY A 567 -24.93 3.90 16.81
N LEU A 568 -24.77 2.75 16.15
CA LEU A 568 -25.78 1.69 15.89
C LEU A 568 -25.09 0.65 14.99
N VAL A 569 -24.27 -0.22 15.59
CA VAL A 569 -23.98 -1.54 15.04
C VAL A 569 -24.58 -2.50 16.06
N GLY A 570 -25.68 -3.15 15.69
CA GLY A 570 -26.43 -4.03 16.56
C GLY A 570 -25.63 -5.29 16.92
N ASP A 571 -25.58 -5.59 18.21
CA ASP A 571 -25.35 -6.93 18.71
C ASP A 571 -26.68 -7.67 18.71
N GLY A 572 -26.69 -8.84 18.07
CA GLY A 572 -27.81 -9.76 18.11
C GLY A 572 -27.28 -11.18 18.26
N LEU A 573 -27.02 -11.60 19.49
CA LEU A 573 -27.07 -13.01 19.89
C LEU A 573 -27.55 -13.12 21.33
N SER A 574 -28.70 -13.77 21.47
CA SER A 574 -29.38 -14.16 22.69
C SER A 574 -28.65 -15.30 23.41
N GLY A 575 -28.52 -15.19 24.74
CA GLY A 575 -28.13 -16.28 25.63
C GLY A 575 -28.28 -15.87 27.10
N SER A 576 -29.27 -16.47 27.75
CA SER A 576 -29.80 -16.16 29.09
C SER A 576 -28.97 -16.77 30.24
N THR A 577 -28.85 -16.00 31.35
CA THR A 577 -28.74 -16.40 32.78
C THR A 577 -27.48 -17.17 33.24
N THR A 578 -26.80 -16.89 34.36
CA THR A 578 -27.21 -16.43 35.71
C THR A 578 -26.07 -15.67 36.44
N GLU A 579 -26.45 -14.78 37.36
CA GLU A 579 -25.61 -14.04 38.32
C GLU A 579 -24.84 -14.91 39.33
N ALA A 580 -23.65 -14.46 39.74
CA ALA A 580 -23.22 -14.45 41.14
C ALA A 580 -22.07 -13.43 41.35
N LEU A 581 -22.30 -12.48 42.25
CA LEU A 581 -21.32 -11.57 42.85
C LEU A 581 -20.26 -12.34 43.64
N LEU A 582 -19.03 -11.80 43.74
CA LEU A 582 -18.25 -11.65 44.98
C LEU A 582 -16.87 -10.97 44.71
N THR A 583 -16.72 -9.78 45.31
CA THR A 583 -15.57 -9.21 46.07
C THR A 583 -14.11 -9.49 45.68
N SER A 584 -13.41 -8.38 45.38
CA SER A 584 -12.10 -7.86 45.88
C SER A 584 -10.93 -8.79 46.23
N ASP A 585 -9.75 -8.26 45.86
CA ASP A 585 -8.38 -8.57 46.27
C ASP A 585 -7.75 -9.83 45.68
N ASP A 586 -6.77 -9.65 44.78
CA ASP A 586 -5.40 -10.02 45.17
C ASP A 586 -4.31 -9.41 44.27
N SER A 587 -3.17 -9.25 44.92
CA SER A 587 -1.86 -8.94 44.38
C SER A 587 -1.33 -10.10 43.54
N CYS A 588 -0.61 -9.85 42.44
CA CYS A 588 0.51 -10.71 42.02
C CYS A 588 1.31 -10.13 40.83
N SER A 589 2.60 -9.96 41.10
CA SER A 589 3.76 -10.23 40.24
C SER A 589 3.46 -10.89 38.88
N GLY A 590 3.84 -10.19 37.81
CA GLY A 590 3.81 -10.72 36.45
C GLY A 590 4.91 -11.74 36.16
N PRO A 591 4.65 -12.73 35.28
CA PRO A 591 5.71 -13.56 34.73
C PRO A 591 6.22 -12.99 33.39
N ALA A 592 7.53 -13.12 33.22
CA ALA A 592 8.29 -12.80 32.03
C ALA A 592 7.81 -13.59 30.81
N VAL A 593 7.69 -12.90 29.67
CA VAL A 593 7.44 -13.53 28.37
C VAL A 593 8.79 -13.91 27.76
N MET A 594 9.13 -15.20 27.80
CA MET A 594 10.20 -15.78 26.98
C MET A 594 9.77 -15.78 25.51
N LEU A 595 10.65 -15.27 24.65
CA LEU A 595 10.57 -15.35 23.20
C LEU A 595 10.83 -16.80 22.75
N LEU A 596 9.84 -17.45 22.13
CA LEU A 596 10.06 -18.66 21.34
C LEU A 596 10.47 -18.24 19.93
N VAL A 597 11.71 -18.60 19.59
CA VAL A 597 12.30 -18.54 18.25
C VAL A 597 11.68 -19.67 17.43
N SER A 598 11.04 -19.34 16.31
CA SER A 598 10.55 -20.31 15.34
C SER A 598 11.72 -20.83 14.50
N ASP A 599 12.02 -22.12 14.68
CA ASP A 599 13.05 -22.88 13.98
C ASP A 599 12.62 -23.28 12.55
N SER A 600 13.61 -23.43 11.67
CA SER A 600 13.45 -23.88 10.29
C SER A 600 13.26 -25.41 10.21
N PRO A 601 12.60 -25.96 9.18
CA PRO A 601 12.34 -27.40 9.11
C PRO A 601 13.57 -28.17 8.62
N GLN A 602 14.08 -29.09 9.46
CA GLN A 602 14.97 -30.16 9.04
C GLN A 602 14.18 -31.34 8.47
N THR A 603 14.75 -31.90 7.41
CA THR A 603 14.38 -33.12 6.70
C THR A 603 14.46 -34.34 7.61
N ALA A 604 13.39 -35.17 7.63
CA ALA A 604 13.40 -36.49 8.24
C ALA A 604 13.12 -37.56 7.19
N SER A 605 14.19 -38.27 6.80
CA SER A 605 14.16 -39.59 6.18
C SER A 605 13.95 -40.65 7.26
N ASN A 606 12.82 -41.35 7.23
CA ASN A 606 12.59 -42.54 8.04
C ASN A 606 12.92 -43.79 7.22
N ALA A 607 14.02 -44.45 7.58
CA ALA A 607 14.25 -45.86 7.27
C ALA A 607 14.29 -46.65 8.59
N SER A 608 13.44 -47.68 8.62
CA SER A 608 13.20 -48.63 9.70
C SER A 608 14.43 -49.48 10.05
N ALA A 609 14.67 -49.72 11.35
CA ALA A 609 15.51 -50.83 11.78
C ALA A 609 14.90 -51.53 13.01
N SER A 610 14.54 -52.79 12.78
CA SER A 610 14.10 -53.80 13.74
C SER A 610 15.26 -54.37 14.54
N GLN A 611 15.01 -54.66 15.82
CA GLN A 611 15.90 -55.34 16.77
C GLN A 611 16.21 -56.79 16.36
N HIS A 612 17.48 -57.24 16.49
CA HIS A 612 17.81 -58.59 16.99
C HIS A 612 19.28 -58.76 17.48
N LYS A 613 19.39 -59.13 18.76
CA LYS A 613 20.29 -60.08 19.46
C LYS A 613 21.83 -60.13 19.24
N ARG A 614 22.54 -59.84 20.35
CA ARG A 614 23.60 -60.59 21.08
C ARG A 614 24.64 -61.45 20.32
N LYS A 615 25.94 -61.14 20.55
CA LYS A 615 27.00 -61.90 21.28
C LYS A 615 28.37 -61.28 20.94
N LEU A 616 29.10 -60.74 21.92
CA LEU A 616 30.20 -61.35 22.71
C LEU A 616 31.51 -61.62 21.93
N ASP A 617 32.53 -60.88 22.41
CA ASP A 617 33.97 -61.18 22.54
C ASP A 617 35.00 -60.75 21.47
N PRO A 618 36.24 -60.42 21.93
CA PRO A 618 37.14 -59.42 21.33
C PRO A 618 38.51 -60.00 20.93
N GLU A 619 39.52 -59.13 20.77
CA GLU A 619 40.93 -59.36 20.36
C GLU A 619 41.16 -59.32 18.84
N SER A 620 42.25 -58.82 18.28
CA SER A 620 43.46 -58.08 18.70
C SER A 620 44.24 -57.74 17.40
N GLY A 621 45.26 -56.87 17.47
CA GLY A 621 46.25 -56.65 16.38
C GLY A 621 46.04 -55.30 15.65
N MET A 622 46.75 -54.21 15.96
CA MET A 622 48.20 -53.97 15.80
C MET A 622 48.61 -54.00 14.32
N ASP A 623 48.73 -52.83 13.67
CA ASP A 623 50.02 -52.35 13.13
C ASP A 623 49.91 -51.03 12.34
N ASN A 624 50.72 -50.07 12.80
CA ASN A 624 51.71 -49.28 12.07
C ASN A 624 51.44 -48.82 10.61
N ALA A 625 51.32 -47.49 10.52
CA ALA A 625 52.35 -46.59 9.98
C ALA A 625 52.38 -46.21 8.48
N VAL A 626 52.81 -44.94 8.33
CA VAL A 626 53.55 -44.31 7.22
C VAL A 626 52.74 -43.59 6.14
N SER A 627 52.80 -42.26 6.30
CA SER A 627 52.90 -41.16 5.33
C SER A 627 53.19 -41.44 3.85
N GLY A 628 52.65 -40.55 3.01
CA GLY A 628 53.40 -39.96 1.89
C GLY A 628 52.66 -40.00 0.55
N GLY A 629 52.25 -38.83 0.07
CA GLY A 629 51.66 -38.61 -1.25
C GLY A 629 50.87 -37.31 -1.30
#